data_AF-A0A1D2MZ94-F1
#
_entry.id   AF-A0A1D2MZ94-F1
#
_cell.length_a   1.000
_cell.length_b   1.000
_cell.length_c   1.000
_cell.angle_alpha   90.00
_cell.angle_beta   90.00
_cell.angle_gamma   90.00
#
_symmetry.space_group_name_H-M   'P 1'
#
loop_
_entity.id
_entity.type
_entity.pdbx_description
1 polymer ?
#
loop_
_entity_poly.entity_id
_entity_poly.type
_entity_poly.pdbx_seq_one_letter_code
_entity_poly.pdbx_strand_id
1 'polypeptide(L)'
;MASVADTSSPSVSNLIAQNIGGSSSSESSPSVSSESTEKTQKLPMFTWMVKPCFIYKEEYKDCKSFKARFHQYFVDGKSADCSGWKEDYDNCILWEDKDNIDALNKVIESEKTRVKKRLRAHYDNDIWEHRTEPPSNWNSELPESIKKDYENSFLKKKADELKSGEEKLGPISGSEAGDRLADSKGEGSSCSIV
;
A
#
# COMPACT_ATOMS: atom_id res chain seq x y z
N MET A 1 17.45 -7.71 55.49
CA MET A 1 16.62 -8.93 55.53
C MET A 1 15.18 -8.53 55.28
N ALA A 2 14.71 -8.67 54.05
CA ALA A 2 13.31 -8.88 53.68
C ALA A 2 13.34 -9.29 52.19
N SER A 3 13.08 -10.57 51.98
CA SER A 3 13.02 -11.26 50.69
C SER A 3 11.58 -11.18 50.14
N VAL A 4 11.36 -11.88 49.02
CA VAL A 4 10.12 -12.21 48.27
C VAL A 4 9.46 -11.07 47.44
N ALA A 5 9.03 -11.28 46.19
CA ALA A 5 8.92 -12.49 45.37
C ALA A 5 8.95 -12.15 43.86
N ASP A 6 9.51 -13.07 43.08
CA ASP A 6 9.36 -13.19 41.63
C ASP A 6 7.90 -13.48 41.24
N THR A 7 7.38 -12.76 40.25
CA THR A 7 6.14 -13.14 39.55
C THR A 7 6.46 -13.41 38.09
N SER A 8 6.72 -14.68 37.79
CA SER A 8 6.77 -15.24 36.44
C SER A 8 5.36 -15.25 35.83
N SER A 9 5.18 -14.56 34.70
CA SER A 9 3.92 -14.55 33.95
C SER A 9 3.85 -15.75 32.98
N PRO A 10 2.78 -16.56 32.96
CA PRO A 10 2.68 -17.70 32.07
C PRO A 10 2.25 -17.31 30.64
N SER A 11 2.89 -17.99 29.69
CA SER A 11 2.66 -17.99 28.24
C SER A 11 1.21 -18.35 27.87
N VAL A 12 0.56 -17.47 27.12
CA VAL A 12 -0.72 -17.75 26.44
C VAL A 12 -0.43 -18.49 25.13
N SER A 13 -0.31 -19.81 25.24
CA SER A 13 -0.51 -20.73 24.14
C SER A 13 -1.65 -21.68 24.51
N ASN A 14 -2.57 -21.88 23.57
CA ASN A 14 -3.69 -22.84 23.57
C ASN A 14 -5.03 -22.35 24.15
N LEU A 15 -5.90 -21.91 23.25
CA LEU A 15 -7.37 -21.91 23.27
C LEU A 15 -7.73 -21.38 21.86
N ILE A 16 -8.27 -22.14 20.89
CA ILE A 16 -9.53 -22.87 20.87
C ILE A 16 -9.47 -23.89 19.73
N ALA A 17 -9.75 -25.16 20.05
CA ALA A 17 -10.22 -26.17 19.11
C ALA A 17 -11.62 -26.60 19.57
N GLN A 18 -12.42 -27.07 18.60
CA GLN A 18 -13.77 -27.66 18.70
C GLN A 18 -14.94 -26.69 18.48
N ASN A 19 -15.57 -26.80 17.31
CA ASN A 19 -16.97 -27.25 17.26
C ASN A 19 -17.34 -27.82 15.88
N ILE A 20 -17.69 -29.11 15.91
CA ILE A 20 -18.29 -29.92 14.85
C ILE A 20 -19.81 -29.89 15.09
N GLY A 21 -20.61 -29.61 14.07
CA GLY A 21 -22.06 -29.73 14.13
C GLY A 21 -22.70 -29.34 12.81
N GLY A 22 -23.01 -30.33 11.97
CA GLY A 22 -23.63 -30.14 10.67
C GLY A 22 -25.14 -29.88 10.73
N SER A 23 -25.67 -29.35 9.65
CA SER A 23 -27.06 -29.55 9.26
C SER A 23 -27.14 -29.77 7.76
N SER A 24 -27.86 -30.83 7.41
CA SER A 24 -28.08 -31.39 6.09
C SER A 24 -29.15 -30.59 5.35
N SER A 25 -28.94 -30.34 4.06
CA SER A 25 -30.03 -30.16 3.10
C SER A 25 -29.57 -30.71 1.76
N SER A 26 -30.21 -31.82 1.38
CA SER A 26 -30.10 -32.54 0.13
C SER A 26 -30.65 -31.73 -1.04
N GLU A 27 -29.94 -31.69 -2.15
CA GLU A 27 -30.56 -31.52 -3.47
C GLU A 27 -29.72 -32.21 -4.55
N SER A 28 -30.44 -32.83 -5.47
CA SER A 28 -30.07 -33.96 -6.34
C SER A 28 -29.11 -33.62 -7.48
N SER A 29 -28.27 -34.60 -7.82
CA SER A 29 -27.46 -34.67 -9.04
C SER A 29 -28.30 -34.78 -10.33
N PRO A 30 -27.75 -34.35 -11.46
CA PRO A 30 -27.75 -35.16 -12.66
C PRO A 30 -26.33 -35.44 -13.16
N SER A 31 -26.09 -36.71 -13.46
CA SER A 31 -24.89 -37.27 -14.07
C SER A 31 -24.73 -36.83 -15.52
N VAL A 32 -23.57 -36.26 -15.87
CA VAL A 32 -23.01 -36.35 -17.23
C VAL A 32 -21.52 -36.60 -17.11
N SER A 33 -21.12 -37.78 -17.60
CA SER A 33 -19.74 -38.21 -17.79
C SER A 33 -19.19 -37.66 -19.09
N SER A 34 -18.11 -36.89 -19.03
CA SER A 34 -17.05 -36.89 -20.06
C SER A 34 -15.83 -36.15 -19.53
N GLU A 35 -14.88 -36.97 -19.09
CA GLU A 35 -13.45 -36.76 -18.96
C GLU A 35 -12.87 -35.58 -19.78
N SER A 36 -12.65 -34.46 -19.10
CA SER A 36 -11.57 -33.52 -19.40
C SER A 36 -10.63 -33.54 -18.20
N THR A 37 -9.39 -33.95 -18.39
CA THR A 37 -8.36 -33.84 -17.35
C THR A 37 -7.98 -32.37 -17.16
N GLU A 38 -8.84 -31.61 -16.49
CA GLU A 38 -8.55 -30.28 -15.99
C GLU A 38 -7.61 -30.40 -14.79
N LYS A 39 -6.31 -30.27 -15.02
CA LYS A 39 -5.42 -29.74 -13.98
C LYS A 39 -5.75 -28.27 -13.80
N THR A 40 -6.86 -27.97 -13.15
CA THR A 40 -7.12 -26.65 -12.58
C THR A 40 -6.14 -26.49 -11.43
N GLN A 41 -4.91 -26.07 -11.75
CA GLN A 41 -3.92 -25.74 -10.75
C GLN A 41 -4.51 -24.57 -9.95
N LYS A 42 -4.92 -24.89 -8.72
CA LYS A 42 -5.50 -23.92 -7.80
C LYS A 42 -4.48 -22.81 -7.56
N LEU A 43 -4.79 -21.59 -8.03
CA LEU A 43 -3.95 -20.42 -7.81
C LEU A 43 -3.65 -20.24 -6.31
N PRO A 44 -2.43 -19.79 -5.94
CA PRO A 44 -2.12 -19.46 -4.56
C PRO A 44 -3.11 -18.45 -3.96
N MET A 45 -3.41 -18.57 -2.66
CA MET A 45 -4.41 -17.73 -1.97
C MET A 45 -4.10 -16.22 -2.03
N PHE A 46 -2.82 -15.85 -2.19
CA PHE A 46 -2.33 -14.47 -2.12
C PHE A 46 -1.98 -13.86 -3.48
N THR A 47 -2.43 -14.45 -4.59
CA THR A 47 -2.15 -13.95 -5.95
C THR A 47 -2.59 -12.49 -6.13
N TRP A 48 -3.66 -12.05 -5.46
CA TRP A 48 -4.15 -10.66 -5.51
C TRP A 48 -3.13 -9.63 -4.99
N MET A 49 -2.11 -10.05 -4.23
CA MET A 49 -1.03 -9.16 -3.76
C MET A 49 -0.04 -8.81 -4.87
N VAL A 50 0.03 -9.63 -5.92
CA VAL A 50 1.01 -9.48 -7.00
C VAL A 50 0.57 -8.37 -7.94
N LYS A 51 1.45 -7.40 -8.15
CA LYS A 51 1.27 -6.29 -9.08
C LYS A 51 1.56 -6.74 -10.52
N PRO A 52 1.06 -6.02 -11.55
CA PRO A 52 1.46 -6.24 -12.93
C PRO A 52 2.97 -6.12 -13.12
N CYS A 53 3.57 -6.94 -14.00
CA CYS A 53 5.04 -7.01 -14.08
C CYS A 53 5.73 -5.69 -14.47
N PHE A 54 5.06 -4.82 -15.23
CA PHE A 54 5.64 -3.52 -15.59
C PHE A 54 5.91 -2.63 -14.37
N ILE A 55 5.13 -2.77 -13.30
CA ILE A 55 5.35 -2.01 -12.05
C ILE A 55 6.67 -2.42 -11.41
N TYR A 56 6.99 -3.72 -11.34
CA TYR A 56 8.27 -4.16 -10.78
C TYR A 56 9.47 -3.65 -11.61
N LYS A 57 9.30 -3.54 -12.92
CA LYS A 57 10.32 -2.96 -13.81
C LYS A 57 10.54 -1.47 -13.53
N GLU A 58 9.46 -0.72 -13.35
CA GLU A 58 9.50 0.70 -13.00
C GLU A 58 10.15 0.91 -11.64
N GLU A 59 9.75 0.14 -10.63
CA GLU A 59 10.34 0.18 -9.28
C GLU A 59 11.84 -0.15 -9.29
N TYR A 60 12.26 -1.13 -10.09
CA TYR A 60 13.68 -1.44 -10.27
C TYR A 60 14.45 -0.27 -10.92
N LYS A 61 13.88 0.34 -11.96
CA LYS A 61 14.46 1.50 -12.65
C LYS A 61 14.57 2.69 -11.69
N ASP A 62 13.53 2.95 -10.93
CA ASP A 62 13.48 4.03 -9.96
C ASP A 62 14.48 3.78 -8.83
N CYS A 63 14.56 2.57 -8.29
CA CYS A 63 15.56 2.19 -7.29
C CYS A 63 17.00 2.46 -7.76
N LYS A 64 17.28 2.26 -9.06
CA LYS A 64 18.58 2.53 -9.66
C LYS A 64 18.80 3.97 -10.10
N SER A 65 17.75 4.79 -10.17
CA SER A 65 17.86 6.17 -10.63
C SER A 65 18.73 7.01 -9.69
N PHE A 66 19.54 7.92 -10.24
CA PHE A 66 20.43 8.77 -9.45
C PHE A 66 19.66 9.58 -8.40
N LYS A 67 18.51 10.13 -8.77
CA LYS A 67 17.64 10.89 -7.87
C LYS A 67 17.19 10.03 -6.68
N ALA A 68 16.69 8.82 -6.92
CA ALA A 68 16.27 7.94 -5.84
C ALA A 68 17.45 7.49 -4.97
N ARG A 69 18.61 7.19 -5.58
CA ARG A 69 19.84 6.85 -4.83
C ARG A 69 20.27 7.97 -3.89
N PHE A 70 20.20 9.22 -4.36
CA PHE A 70 20.48 10.39 -3.54
C PHE A 70 19.50 10.50 -2.37
N HIS A 71 18.19 10.35 -2.61
CA HIS A 71 17.18 10.39 -1.54
C HIS A 71 17.34 9.23 -0.53
N GLN A 72 17.60 8.02 -1.00
CA GLN A 72 17.87 6.86 -0.13
C GLN A 72 19.09 7.11 0.76
N TYR A 73 20.18 7.65 0.18
CA TYR A 73 21.37 7.98 0.95
C TYR A 73 21.09 9.05 2.01
N PHE A 74 20.26 10.05 1.70
CA PHE A 74 19.89 11.09 2.66
C PHE A 74 19.04 10.56 3.83
N VAL A 75 18.13 9.62 3.57
CA VAL A 75 17.23 9.06 4.60
C VAL A 75 17.89 7.95 5.41
N ASP A 76 18.52 6.98 4.73
CA ASP A 76 19.03 5.75 5.35
C ASP A 76 20.55 5.76 5.57
N GLY A 77 21.27 6.77 5.05
CA GLY A 77 22.74 6.84 5.09
C GLY A 77 23.46 5.87 4.14
N LYS A 78 22.72 5.08 3.37
CA LYS A 78 23.25 4.08 2.44
C LYS A 78 22.33 3.87 1.24
N SER A 79 22.88 3.46 0.12
CA SER A 79 22.08 3.03 -1.03
C SER A 79 21.47 1.64 -0.78
N ALA A 80 20.17 1.47 -1.04
CA ALA A 80 19.49 0.19 -0.88
C ALA A 80 19.97 -0.88 -1.89
N ASP A 81 19.76 -2.16 -1.60
CA ASP A 81 19.94 -3.17 -2.65
C ASP A 81 18.70 -3.20 -3.56
N CYS A 82 18.91 -3.11 -4.87
CA CYS A 82 17.83 -3.15 -5.88
C CYS A 82 17.65 -4.54 -6.49
N SER A 83 18.45 -5.54 -6.08
CA SER A 83 18.37 -6.92 -6.56
C SER A 83 16.97 -7.50 -6.39
N GLY A 84 16.32 -7.29 -5.23
CA GLY A 84 14.99 -7.80 -4.94
C GLY A 84 13.93 -7.37 -5.96
N TRP A 85 13.92 -6.10 -6.37
CA TRP A 85 13.00 -5.62 -7.42
C TRP A 85 13.25 -6.28 -8.78
N LYS A 86 14.51 -6.57 -9.10
CA LYS A 86 14.87 -7.26 -10.34
C LYS A 86 14.39 -8.71 -10.32
N GLU A 87 14.64 -9.40 -9.21
CA GLU A 87 14.19 -10.79 -9.03
C GLU A 87 12.67 -10.89 -9.07
N ASP A 88 11.96 -9.95 -8.44
CA ASP A 88 10.50 -9.88 -8.50
C ASP A 88 10.00 -9.69 -9.93
N TYR A 89 10.64 -8.81 -10.71
CA TYR A 89 10.32 -8.62 -12.13
C TYR A 89 10.57 -9.91 -12.94
N ASP A 90 11.75 -10.52 -12.80
CA ASP A 90 12.12 -11.72 -13.55
C ASP A 90 11.19 -12.91 -13.20
N ASN A 91 10.83 -13.08 -11.92
CA ASN A 91 9.88 -14.10 -11.48
C ASN A 91 8.44 -13.80 -11.94
N CYS A 92 8.05 -12.52 -11.98
CA CYS A 92 6.73 -12.11 -12.46
C CYS A 92 6.57 -12.45 -13.96
N ILE A 93 7.57 -12.11 -14.78
CA ILE A 93 7.56 -12.47 -16.21
C ILE A 93 7.57 -13.99 -16.39
N LEU A 94 8.35 -14.71 -15.58
CA LEU A 94 8.37 -16.17 -15.63
C LEU A 94 7.00 -16.81 -15.29
N TRP A 95 6.25 -16.17 -14.40
CA TRP A 95 4.87 -16.56 -14.11
C TRP A 95 3.94 -16.25 -15.30
N GLU A 96 3.97 -15.03 -15.85
CA GLU A 96 3.12 -14.64 -16.99
C GLU A 96 3.39 -15.48 -18.25
N ASP A 97 4.64 -15.85 -18.52
CA ASP A 97 5.02 -16.57 -19.75
C ASP A 97 4.84 -18.09 -19.66
N LYS A 98 5.02 -18.68 -18.47
CA LYS A 98 5.13 -20.15 -18.30
C LYS A 98 4.20 -20.73 -17.24
N ASP A 99 3.32 -19.92 -16.65
CA ASP A 99 2.45 -20.30 -15.53
C ASP A 99 3.25 -20.97 -14.39
N ASN A 100 4.46 -20.48 -14.12
CA ASN A 100 5.33 -21.05 -13.10
C ASN A 100 4.90 -20.65 -11.67
N ILE A 101 4.19 -21.55 -10.99
CA ILE A 101 3.65 -21.33 -9.64
C ILE A 101 4.74 -21.04 -8.60
N ASP A 102 5.94 -21.63 -8.74
CA ASP A 102 7.04 -21.38 -7.81
C ASP A 102 7.57 -19.95 -7.93
N ALA A 103 7.62 -19.42 -9.16
CA ALA A 103 7.99 -18.03 -9.41
C ALA A 103 6.96 -17.08 -8.79
N LEU A 104 5.66 -17.39 -8.95
CA LEU A 104 4.58 -16.63 -8.33
C LEU A 104 4.67 -16.63 -6.80
N ASN A 105 4.97 -17.77 -6.19
CA ASN A 105 5.13 -17.87 -4.73
C ASN A 105 6.28 -16.99 -4.21
N LYS A 106 7.40 -16.90 -4.94
CA LYS A 106 8.51 -16.01 -4.58
C LYS A 106 8.12 -14.54 -4.58
N VAL A 107 7.36 -14.11 -5.59
CA VAL A 107 6.84 -12.73 -5.66
C VAL A 107 5.83 -12.47 -4.53
N ILE A 108 5.00 -13.44 -4.20
CA ILE A 108 4.08 -13.33 -3.04
C ILE A 108 4.86 -13.18 -1.73
N GLU A 109 5.93 -13.93 -1.54
CA GLU A 109 6.77 -13.85 -0.34
C GLU A 109 7.50 -12.50 -0.22
N SER A 110 7.99 -11.97 -1.33
CA SER A 110 8.63 -10.65 -1.34
C SER A 110 7.61 -9.54 -1.05
N GLU A 111 6.41 -9.59 -1.61
CA GLU A 111 5.31 -8.65 -1.31
C GLU A 111 4.87 -8.72 0.16
N LYS A 112 4.72 -9.92 0.72
CA LYS A 112 4.45 -10.11 2.16
C LYS A 112 5.54 -9.46 3.02
N THR A 113 6.80 -9.62 2.63
CA THR A 113 7.93 -9.02 3.33
C THR A 113 7.90 -7.49 3.28
N ARG A 114 7.54 -6.91 2.12
CA ARG A 114 7.37 -5.45 1.96
C ARG A 114 6.23 -4.90 2.82
N VAL A 115 5.09 -5.57 2.82
CA VAL A 115 3.93 -5.20 3.65
C VAL A 115 4.30 -5.26 5.13
N LYS A 116 4.96 -6.34 5.57
CA LYS A 116 5.43 -6.48 6.95
C LYS A 116 6.41 -5.37 7.34
N LYS A 117 7.37 -5.03 6.46
CA LYS A 117 8.34 -3.95 6.70
C LYS A 117 7.63 -2.59 6.84
N ARG A 118 6.67 -2.29 5.96
CA ARG A 118 5.89 -1.04 6.03
C ARG A 118 5.06 -0.94 7.31
N LEU A 119 4.45 -2.04 7.73
CA LEU A 119 3.61 -2.09 8.93
C LEU A 119 4.40 -2.28 10.23
N ARG A 120 5.71 -2.52 10.16
CA ARG A 120 6.54 -2.78 11.33
C ARG A 120 6.38 -1.71 12.41
N ALA A 121 6.51 -0.43 12.05
CA ALA A 121 6.37 0.67 13.01
C ALA A 121 4.95 0.80 13.61
N HIS A 122 3.92 0.27 12.93
CA HIS A 122 2.56 0.24 13.44
C HIS A 122 2.36 -0.86 14.50
N TYR A 123 3.00 -2.01 14.31
CA TYR A 123 2.91 -3.15 15.23
C TYR A 123 3.93 -3.11 16.37
N ASP A 124 5.11 -2.55 16.14
CA ASP A 124 6.18 -2.39 17.15
C ASP A 124 5.90 -1.20 18.12
N ASN A 125 4.72 -0.59 18.05
CA ASN A 125 4.37 0.58 18.86
C ASN A 125 3.67 0.16 20.17
N ASP A 126 4.36 0.36 21.30
CA ASP A 126 3.83 0.02 22.63
C ASP A 126 3.01 1.15 23.27
N ILE A 127 2.98 2.35 22.67
CA ILE A 127 2.32 3.54 23.25
C ILE A 127 0.84 3.59 22.87
N TRP A 128 0.49 3.14 21.66
CA TRP A 128 -0.86 3.28 21.10
C TRP A 128 -1.47 1.90 20.85
N GLU A 129 -2.56 1.59 21.55
CA GLU A 129 -3.33 0.37 21.34
C GLU A 129 -4.13 0.41 20.03
N HIS A 130 -4.25 -0.73 19.36
CA HIS A 130 -5.04 -0.84 18.12
C HIS A 130 -6.52 -0.85 18.45
N ARG A 131 -7.29 -0.04 17.73
CA ARG A 131 -8.75 -0.01 17.85
C ARG A 131 -9.33 -1.27 17.21
N THR A 132 -10.15 -2.00 17.96
CA THR A 132 -10.91 -3.16 17.45
C THR A 132 -12.13 -2.72 16.67
N GLU A 133 -12.81 -1.68 17.13
CA GLU A 133 -14.04 -1.16 16.55
C GLU A 133 -14.02 0.38 16.53
N PRO A 134 -14.73 1.01 15.59
CA PRO A 134 -14.93 2.46 15.65
C PRO A 134 -15.68 2.81 16.96
N PRO A 135 -15.42 4.00 17.53
CA PRO A 135 -16.21 4.48 18.66
C PRO A 135 -17.71 4.48 18.33
N SER A 136 -18.57 4.17 19.30
CA SER A 136 -20.03 4.08 19.08
C SER A 136 -20.63 5.39 18.53
N ASN A 137 -20.06 6.54 18.89
CA ASN A 137 -20.45 7.86 18.39
C ASN A 137 -19.66 8.32 17.16
N TRP A 138 -18.98 7.42 16.43
CA TRP A 138 -18.17 7.79 15.26
C TRP A 138 -19.00 8.50 14.17
N ASN A 139 -20.26 8.08 13.99
CA ASN A 139 -21.18 8.65 13.02
C ASN A 139 -22.23 9.58 13.67
N SER A 140 -21.95 10.12 14.85
CA SER A 140 -22.84 11.12 15.46
C SER A 140 -22.77 12.43 14.70
N GLU A 141 -23.84 13.21 14.74
CA GLU A 141 -23.83 14.55 14.17
C GLU A 141 -22.72 15.42 14.77
N LEU A 142 -22.21 16.36 13.97
CA LEU A 142 -21.19 17.29 14.46
C LEU A 142 -21.72 18.08 15.68
N PRO A 143 -20.87 18.30 16.70
CA PRO A 143 -21.19 19.18 17.82
C PRO A 143 -21.64 20.57 17.35
N GLU A 144 -22.55 21.17 18.10
CA GLU A 144 -23.20 22.43 17.70
C GLU A 144 -22.23 23.61 17.58
N SER A 145 -21.14 23.63 18.37
CA SER A 145 -20.07 24.62 18.25
C SER A 145 -19.40 24.56 16.87
N ILE A 146 -19.03 23.36 16.41
CA ILE A 146 -18.35 23.16 15.12
C ILE A 146 -19.31 23.47 13.97
N LYS A 147 -20.60 23.13 14.10
CA LYS A 147 -21.61 23.49 13.09
C LYS A 147 -21.70 25.02 12.91
N LYS A 148 -21.72 25.78 14.01
CA LYS A 148 -21.76 27.26 13.98
C LYS A 148 -20.49 27.88 13.39
N ASP A 149 -19.32 27.34 13.75
CA ASP A 149 -18.04 27.80 13.20
C ASP A 149 -17.97 27.52 11.69
N TYR A 150 -18.56 26.40 11.24
CA TYR A 150 -18.61 26.03 9.83
C TYR A 150 -19.48 26.99 9.00
N GLU A 151 -20.62 27.46 9.52
CA GLU A 151 -21.55 28.35 8.79
C GLU A 151 -20.87 29.60 8.23
N ASN A 152 -19.95 30.19 8.99
CA ASN A 152 -19.23 31.41 8.59
C ASN A 152 -17.88 31.14 7.92
N SER A 153 -17.47 29.86 7.84
CA SER A 153 -16.19 29.46 7.28
C SER A 153 -16.12 29.74 5.78
N PHE A 154 -14.90 29.98 5.30
CA PHE A 154 -14.62 30.08 3.87
C PHE A 154 -15.06 28.82 3.11
N LEU A 155 -14.90 27.64 3.72
CA LEU A 155 -15.26 26.36 3.12
C LEU A 155 -16.75 26.25 2.85
N LYS A 156 -17.60 26.70 3.77
CA LYS A 156 -19.06 26.71 3.58
C LYS A 156 -19.47 27.64 2.44
N LYS A 157 -18.91 28.85 2.40
CA LYS A 157 -19.16 29.82 1.30
C LYS A 157 -18.76 29.24 -0.06
N LYS A 158 -17.58 28.63 -0.16
CA LYS A 158 -17.12 27.98 -1.39
C LYS A 158 -17.94 26.75 -1.77
N ALA A 159 -18.33 25.93 -0.80
CA ALA A 159 -19.21 24.80 -1.06
C ALA A 159 -20.59 25.25 -1.59
N ASP A 160 -21.11 26.37 -1.08
CA ASP A 160 -22.38 26.92 -1.52
C ASP A 160 -22.27 27.57 -2.91
N GLU A 161 -21.18 28.30 -3.21
CA GLU A 161 -20.86 28.81 -4.56
C GLU A 161 -20.76 27.69 -5.61
N LEU A 162 -20.10 26.58 -5.26
CA LEU A 162 -19.98 25.42 -6.15
C LEU A 162 -21.35 24.72 -6.37
N LYS A 163 -22.20 24.68 -5.34
CA LYS A 163 -23.55 24.11 -5.44
C LYS A 163 -24.51 25.00 -6.20
N SER A 164 -24.37 26.32 -6.09
CA SER A 164 -25.18 27.28 -6.84
C SER A 164 -24.76 27.41 -8.31
N GLY A 165 -23.61 26.84 -8.69
CA GLY A 165 -23.07 26.96 -10.04
C GLY A 165 -22.59 28.38 -10.35
N GLU A 166 -22.47 29.24 -9.34
CA GLU A 166 -21.98 30.63 -9.45
C GLU A 166 -20.44 30.67 -9.43
N GLU A 167 -19.80 29.67 -10.03
CA GLU A 167 -18.35 29.64 -10.15
C GLU A 167 -17.91 30.82 -11.03
N LYS A 168 -17.57 31.93 -10.39
CA LYS A 168 -16.71 32.94 -10.99
C LYS A 168 -15.32 32.33 -11.01
N LEU A 169 -15.07 31.50 -12.02
CA LEU A 169 -13.73 31.27 -12.53
C LEU A 169 -13.15 32.67 -12.74
N GLY A 170 -12.35 33.14 -11.79
CA GLY A 170 -11.46 34.26 -12.06
C GLY A 170 -10.69 33.90 -13.33
N PRO A 171 -10.35 34.87 -14.20
CA PRO A 171 -9.53 34.55 -15.35
C PRO A 171 -8.31 33.80 -14.82
N ILE A 172 -8.17 32.54 -15.25
CA ILE A 172 -6.86 31.90 -15.25
C ILE A 172 -6.09 32.81 -16.19
N SER A 173 -5.35 33.76 -15.62
CA SER A 173 -4.34 34.49 -16.35
C SER A 173 -3.33 33.42 -16.74
N GLY A 174 -3.52 32.85 -17.92
CA GLY A 174 -2.52 32.12 -18.64
C GLY A 174 -1.39 33.09 -18.95
N SER A 175 -0.49 33.29 -17.99
CA SER A 175 0.79 33.96 -18.19
C SER A 175 1.90 33.43 -17.28
N GLU A 176 1.78 32.22 -16.75
CA GLU A 176 2.91 31.50 -16.12
C GLU A 176 2.98 30.02 -16.56
N ALA A 177 2.54 29.72 -17.78
CA ALA A 177 2.78 28.44 -18.43
C ALA A 177 3.33 28.68 -19.84
N GLY A 178 4.62 29.02 -19.90
CA GLY A 178 5.31 29.14 -21.20
C GLY A 178 6.60 29.94 -21.14
N ASP A 179 7.55 29.59 -20.27
CA ASP A 179 8.95 30.03 -20.44
C ASP A 179 9.92 29.09 -19.69
N ARG A 180 9.86 27.80 -20.02
CA ARG A 180 10.94 26.84 -19.68
C ARG A 180 11.08 25.74 -20.74
N LEU A 181 11.22 26.11 -22.01
CA LEU A 181 12.01 25.30 -22.96
C LEU A 181 12.28 26.07 -24.27
N ALA A 182 13.47 26.66 -24.37
CA ALA A 182 14.36 26.69 -25.54
C ALA A 182 15.20 27.96 -25.55
N ASP A 183 16.43 27.87 -25.03
CA ASP A 183 17.60 28.41 -25.73
C ASP A 183 18.87 27.79 -25.13
N SER A 184 19.12 26.55 -25.53
CA SER A 184 20.47 26.01 -25.57
C SER A 184 21.07 26.32 -26.95
N LYS A 185 21.57 27.55 -27.13
CA LYS A 185 22.67 27.83 -28.05
C LYS A 185 23.80 28.42 -27.22
N GLY A 186 24.93 27.73 -27.27
CA GLY A 186 25.99 27.87 -26.30
C GLY A 186 26.73 29.19 -26.37
N GLU A 187 27.33 29.53 -25.24
CA GLU A 187 28.61 30.22 -25.16
C GLU A 187 29.30 29.67 -23.91
N GLY A 188 30.47 29.07 -24.12
CA GLY A 188 31.28 28.55 -23.04
C GLY A 188 31.76 29.70 -22.17
N SER A 189 31.57 29.60 -20.86
CA SER A 189 32.33 30.37 -19.91
C SER A 189 32.75 29.49 -18.75
N SER A 190 34.06 29.41 -18.59
CA SER A 190 34.82 28.65 -17.61
C SER A 190 34.37 28.97 -16.18
N CYS A 191 33.98 27.95 -15.41
CA CYS A 191 33.81 28.07 -13.97
C CYS A 191 35.12 27.61 -13.32
N SER A 192 35.93 28.57 -12.85
CA SER A 192 37.09 28.29 -12.01
C SER A 192 36.63 28.14 -10.55
N ILE A 193 36.94 26.99 -9.97
CA ILE A 193 36.72 26.68 -8.55
C ILE A 193 37.84 27.36 -7.75
N VAL A 194 37.45 28.09 -6.70
CA VAL A 194 38.30 28.48 -5.57
C VAL A 194 38.03 27.50 -4.43
#